data_AF-A0A183T9H4-F1
#
_entry.id   AF-A0A183T9H4-F1
#
_cell.length_a   1.000
_cell.length_b   1.000
_cell.length_c   1.000
_cell.angle_alpha   90.00
_cell.angle_beta   90.00
_cell.angle_gamma   90.00
#
_symmetry.space_group_name_H-M   'P 1'
#
loop_
_entity.id
_entity.type
_entity.pdbx_description
1 polymer ?
#
loop_
_entity_poly.entity_id
_entity_poly.type
_entity_poly.pdbx_seq_one_letter_code
_entity_poly.pdbx_strand_id
1 'polypeptide(L)'
;LPQTYHLCGEEGHRDLEFFISSDASAVVEHTDRVIYLEDNDIAAVRDGTLFIHRMMKKANEQTVREIVTLRMELNEIMKGNYDYFMQKEIFEQPDSILNTMRGRVNFDKYSVVLGGIKDHLVDICRSRRLIFIGCGTSYNSAIATRQLMEELTELPVMVELASDFLDRRTPVFRDDVCIFISQSGETADTLLALRYCLSRGVFSLGITNTVGSTLSRETHCGIHMNAGPEIGVASTKAYTSQIIALVMFALVLSEDRISLLERRKSIIDGLCHLPDRVHEILAKEEEIIQLAKELTKAKSIIVLGRGYNFSTCLEGALKLKELTYIHAEGIVTGELKHGPLAMVDAETQVIMVLTRDRLYQKTLNALHEVSSRQGQPILICNESDVHATDLSRRNFVIPETVDCLQSILAIIPLQLLAFHIAVLKGLDVR
;
A
#
# COMPACT_ATOMS: atom_id res chain seq x y z
N LEU A 1 -9.77 35.95 20.21
CA LEU A 1 -11.25 36.05 20.16
C LEU A 1 -11.77 34.65 19.88
N PRO A 2 -12.78 34.16 20.61
CA PRO A 2 -13.45 32.90 20.28
C PRO A 2 -13.95 32.95 18.84
N GLN A 3 -13.86 31.84 18.12
CA GLN A 3 -14.50 31.73 16.81
C GLN A 3 -15.91 31.23 16.96
N THR A 4 -16.80 31.70 16.10
CA THR A 4 -18.23 31.43 16.19
C THR A 4 -18.71 31.00 14.81
N TYR A 5 -19.10 29.73 14.68
CA TYR A 5 -19.64 29.21 13.43
C TYR A 5 -21.17 29.24 13.50
N HIS A 6 -21.79 30.00 12.59
CA HIS A 6 -23.24 30.01 12.40
C HIS A 6 -23.58 29.26 11.10
N LEU A 7 -24.00 28.00 11.21
CA LEU A 7 -24.53 27.25 10.08
C LEU A 7 -26.02 27.58 9.96
N CYS A 8 -26.36 28.55 9.11
CA CYS A 8 -27.76 28.95 8.95
C CYS A 8 -28.60 27.88 8.30
N GLY A 9 -29.84 27.84 8.77
CA GLY A 9 -30.92 27.11 8.18
C GLY A 9 -31.42 27.63 6.84
N GLU A 10 -31.87 26.77 5.94
CA GLU A 10 -33.00 27.08 5.06
C GLU A 10 -34.17 27.25 6.00
N GLU A 11 -34.88 28.36 5.82
CA GLU A 11 -35.93 28.81 6.70
C GLU A 11 -37.01 27.72 6.91
N GLY A 12 -37.27 27.39 8.18
CA GLY A 12 -38.40 26.55 8.58
C GLY A 12 -38.07 25.31 9.42
N HIS A 13 -36.81 24.90 9.44
CA HIS A 13 -36.28 23.87 10.35
C HIS A 13 -34.85 24.26 10.73
N ARG A 14 -34.37 23.85 11.92
CA ARG A 14 -33.05 23.21 12.11
C ARG A 14 -32.66 23.22 13.57
N ASP A 15 -33.00 22.14 14.26
CA ASP A 15 -32.13 21.66 15.32
C ASP A 15 -30.74 21.44 14.70
N LEU A 16 -29.70 21.92 15.38
CA LEU A 16 -28.32 21.85 14.91
C LEU A 16 -27.63 20.69 15.63
N GLU A 17 -27.24 19.67 14.87
CA GLU A 17 -26.52 18.50 15.39
C GLU A 17 -25.03 18.66 15.14
N PHE A 18 -24.23 18.47 16.19
CA PHE A 18 -22.77 18.43 16.11
C PHE A 18 -22.30 17.02 16.41
N PHE A 19 -21.51 16.46 15.51
CA PHE A 19 -20.88 15.15 15.67
C PHE A 19 -19.39 15.35 15.96
N ILE A 20 -18.91 14.73 17.04
CA ILE A 20 -17.48 14.75 17.40
C ILE A 20 -16.98 13.32 17.26
N SER A 21 -15.98 13.14 16.41
CA SER A 21 -15.36 11.84 16.15
C SER A 21 -13.87 12.00 15.95
N SER A 22 -13.11 10.96 16.28
CA SER A 22 -11.69 10.84 15.91
C SER A 22 -11.49 10.50 14.43
N ASP A 23 -12.52 9.99 13.75
CA ASP A 23 -12.47 9.55 12.35
C ASP A 23 -13.70 10.02 11.56
N ALA A 24 -13.48 10.44 10.31
CA ALA A 24 -14.52 10.94 9.42
C ALA A 24 -15.56 9.87 9.04
N SER A 25 -15.19 8.59 9.02
CA SER A 25 -16.08 7.47 8.69
C SER A 25 -17.30 7.38 9.62
N ALA A 26 -17.15 7.72 10.90
CA ALA A 26 -18.26 7.70 11.85
C ALA A 26 -19.21 8.92 11.71
N VAL A 27 -18.85 9.92 10.90
CA VAL A 27 -19.61 11.17 10.73
C VAL A 27 -20.27 11.26 9.36
N VAL A 28 -19.69 10.61 8.34
CA VAL A 28 -20.13 10.72 6.94
C VAL A 28 -21.57 10.26 6.72
N GLU A 29 -22.11 9.39 7.59
CA GLU A 29 -23.51 8.98 7.52
C GLU A 29 -24.51 10.07 7.93
N HIS A 30 -24.02 11.07 8.67
CA HIS A 30 -24.83 12.17 9.20
C HIS A 30 -24.56 13.50 8.48
N THR A 31 -23.30 13.78 8.13
CA THR A 31 -22.93 14.99 7.41
C THR A 31 -21.61 14.83 6.65
N ASP A 32 -21.50 15.51 5.51
CA ASP A 32 -20.28 15.64 4.72
C ASP A 32 -19.46 16.89 5.10
N ARG A 33 -19.93 17.74 6.02
CA ARG A 33 -19.26 18.98 6.42
C ARG A 33 -18.53 18.79 7.74
N VAL A 34 -17.20 18.80 7.70
CA VAL A 34 -16.35 18.57 8.88
C VAL A 34 -15.39 19.72 9.14
N ILE A 35 -14.97 19.84 10.40
CA ILE A 35 -13.91 20.75 10.83
C ILE A 35 -12.82 19.88 11.48
N TYR A 36 -11.64 19.85 10.90
CA TYR A 36 -10.49 19.17 11.52
C TYR A 36 -9.88 20.06 12.59
N LEU A 37 -9.82 19.55 13.82
CA LEU A 37 -9.11 20.21 14.91
C LEU A 37 -7.60 20.00 14.76
N GLU A 38 -6.83 21.01 15.15
CA GLU A 38 -5.36 20.95 15.22
C GLU A 38 -4.90 20.83 16.68
N ASP A 39 -3.62 20.51 16.88
CA ASP A 39 -3.01 20.48 18.20
C ASP A 39 -3.29 21.77 19.01
N ASN A 40 -3.71 21.58 20.26
CA ASN A 40 -4.09 22.64 21.21
C ASN A 40 -5.42 23.36 20.92
N ASP A 41 -6.20 22.90 19.94
CA ASP A 41 -7.57 23.36 19.77
C ASP A 41 -8.47 22.76 20.87
N ILE A 42 -9.32 23.60 21.43
CA ILE A 42 -10.36 23.24 22.40
C ILE A 42 -11.69 23.65 21.79
N ALA A 43 -12.42 22.66 21.28
CA ALA A 43 -13.77 22.84 20.77
C ALA A 43 -14.78 22.80 21.93
N ALA A 44 -15.74 23.74 21.93
CA ALA A 44 -16.84 23.80 22.88
C ALA A 44 -18.13 24.11 22.13
N VAL A 45 -19.16 23.30 22.32
CA VAL A 45 -20.51 23.57 21.79
C VAL A 45 -21.34 24.19 22.91
N ARG A 46 -21.86 25.40 22.69
CA ARG A 46 -22.71 26.12 23.66
C ARG A 46 -23.78 26.90 22.92
N ASP A 47 -25.02 26.85 23.41
CA ASP A 47 -26.16 27.60 22.87
C ASP A 47 -26.31 27.43 21.35
N GLY A 48 -26.19 26.18 20.87
CA GLY A 48 -26.30 25.82 19.45
C GLY A 48 -25.12 26.26 18.57
N THR A 49 -24.02 26.71 19.18
CA THR A 49 -22.88 27.30 18.48
C THR A 49 -21.58 26.58 18.82
N LEU A 50 -20.79 26.26 17.79
CA LEU A 50 -19.44 25.72 17.96
C LEU A 50 -18.43 26.84 18.15
N PHE A 51 -17.70 26.79 19.26
CA PHE A 51 -16.56 27.63 19.58
C PHE A 51 -15.27 26.84 19.53
N ILE A 52 -14.25 27.38 18.88
CA ILE A 52 -12.90 26.80 18.90
C ILE A 52 -11.98 27.81 19.58
N HIS A 53 -11.37 27.37 20.68
CA HIS A 53 -10.40 28.11 21.47
C HIS A 53 -9.01 27.49 21.28
N ARG A 54 -7.95 28.27 21.45
CA ARG A 54 -6.57 27.78 21.46
C ARG A 54 -5.80 28.37 22.63
N MET A 55 -5.13 27.53 23.41
CA MET A 55 -4.45 27.92 24.65
C MET A 55 -3.19 28.78 24.40
N MET A 56 -2.49 28.59 23.28
CA MET A 56 -1.29 29.35 22.93
C MET A 56 -1.37 29.93 21.52
N LYS A 57 -1.09 31.23 21.39
CA LYS A 57 -1.10 31.94 20.10
C LYS A 57 0.34 32.06 19.58
N LYS A 58 0.75 31.21 18.63
CA LYS A 58 2.00 31.44 17.89
C LYS A 58 1.77 32.54 16.85
N ALA A 59 2.77 33.40 16.64
CA ALA A 59 2.73 34.39 15.56
C ALA A 59 2.75 33.65 14.20
N ASN A 60 1.82 33.97 13.30
CA ASN A 60 1.59 33.39 11.95
C ASN A 60 0.71 32.14 11.81
N GLU A 61 0.06 31.62 12.85
CA GLU A 61 -0.91 30.52 12.66
C GLU A 61 -2.31 31.05 12.29
N GLN A 62 -2.94 30.48 11.26
CA GLN A 62 -4.33 30.75 10.92
C GLN A 62 -5.21 30.34 12.10
N THR A 63 -5.98 31.30 12.63
CA THR A 63 -6.89 31.02 13.74
C THR A 63 -8.18 30.35 13.28
N VAL A 64 -8.53 30.46 11.98
CA VAL A 64 -9.80 29.98 11.40
C VAL A 64 -9.64 28.55 10.89
N ARG A 65 -10.49 27.64 11.38
CA ARG A 65 -10.64 26.33 10.74
C ARG A 65 -11.62 26.41 9.60
N GLU A 66 -11.21 25.95 8.43
CA GLU A 66 -12.10 25.86 7.29
C GLU A 66 -13.06 24.68 7.48
N ILE A 67 -14.31 24.86 7.03
CA ILE A 67 -15.24 23.76 6.92
C ILE A 67 -14.89 23.02 5.63
N VAL A 68 -14.48 21.77 5.77
CA VAL A 68 -14.10 20.90 4.66
C VAL A 68 -15.30 20.03 4.30
N THR A 69 -15.63 19.97 3.01
CA THR A 69 -16.60 18.99 2.49
C THR A 69 -15.88 17.68 2.18
N LEU A 70 -16.23 16.62 2.88
CA LEU A 70 -15.77 15.26 2.62
C LEU A 70 -16.24 14.81 1.24
N ARG A 71 -15.35 14.19 0.48
CA ARG A 71 -15.66 13.53 -0.80
C ARG A 71 -15.74 12.01 -0.64
N MET A 72 -16.16 11.56 0.53
CA MET A 72 -16.31 10.14 0.85
C MET A 72 -17.78 9.79 0.77
N GLU A 73 -18.11 8.71 0.05
CA GLU A 73 -19.49 8.24 -0.04
C GLU A 73 -19.76 7.16 1.01
N LEU A 74 -20.98 7.13 1.54
CA LEU A 74 -21.40 6.19 2.59
C LEU A 74 -21.20 4.72 2.17
N ASN A 75 -21.39 4.41 0.88
CA ASN A 75 -21.16 3.07 0.33
C ASN A 75 -19.69 2.62 0.43
N GLU A 76 -18.72 3.55 0.44
CA GLU A 76 -17.30 3.22 0.54
C GLU A 76 -16.92 2.65 1.91
N ILE A 77 -17.68 3.01 2.97
CA ILE A 77 -17.47 2.53 4.34
C ILE A 77 -18.43 1.41 4.75
N MET A 78 -19.36 0.99 3.87
CA MET A 78 -20.25 -0.14 4.11
C MET A 78 -19.72 -1.42 3.48
N LYS A 79 -20.07 -2.59 4.02
CA LYS A 79 -19.68 -3.88 3.42
C LYS A 79 -20.35 -4.18 2.08
N GLY A 80 -21.51 -3.57 1.81
CA GLY A 80 -22.31 -3.87 0.62
C GLY A 80 -22.74 -5.34 0.60
N ASN A 81 -22.41 -6.05 -0.48
CA ASN A 81 -22.75 -7.46 -0.70
C ASN A 81 -21.73 -8.45 -0.12
N TYR A 82 -20.72 -7.97 0.62
CA TYR A 82 -19.68 -8.82 1.20
C TYR A 82 -19.92 -9.08 2.68
N ASP A 83 -19.47 -10.24 3.18
CA ASP A 83 -19.58 -10.58 4.60
C ASP A 83 -18.54 -9.84 5.46
N TYR A 84 -17.39 -9.49 4.86
CA TYR A 84 -16.22 -8.90 5.54
C TYR A 84 -15.66 -7.70 4.77
N PHE A 85 -15.15 -6.70 5.49
CA PHE A 85 -14.50 -5.54 4.87
C PHE A 85 -13.27 -5.95 4.09
N MET A 86 -12.42 -6.82 4.65
CA MET A 86 -11.24 -7.30 3.93
C MET A 86 -11.60 -7.99 2.61
N GLN A 87 -12.70 -8.78 2.57
CA GLN A 87 -13.15 -9.39 1.32
C GLN A 87 -13.55 -8.31 0.30
N LYS A 88 -14.41 -7.37 0.71
CA LYS A 88 -14.79 -6.22 -0.11
C LYS A 88 -13.55 -5.52 -0.67
N GLU A 89 -12.60 -5.18 0.20
CA GLU A 89 -11.41 -4.40 -0.15
C GLU A 89 -10.45 -5.14 -1.08
N ILE A 90 -10.33 -6.47 -0.95
CA ILE A 90 -9.58 -7.29 -1.91
C ILE A 90 -10.25 -7.23 -3.29
N PHE A 91 -11.58 -7.35 -3.33
CA PHE A 91 -12.35 -7.37 -4.58
C PHE A 91 -12.52 -5.98 -5.23
N GLU A 92 -12.38 -4.90 -4.46
CA GLU A 92 -12.34 -3.52 -4.94
C GLU A 92 -10.99 -3.11 -5.54
N GLN A 93 -9.98 -3.99 -5.52
CA GLN A 93 -8.67 -3.65 -6.05
C GLN A 93 -8.65 -3.16 -7.51
N PRO A 94 -9.42 -3.73 -8.46
CA PRO A 94 -9.54 -3.18 -9.81
C PRO A 94 -9.94 -1.69 -9.83
N ASP A 95 -10.98 -1.34 -9.05
CA ASP A 95 -11.48 0.03 -8.97
C ASP A 95 -10.51 0.96 -8.24
N SER A 96 -9.92 0.51 -7.13
CA SER A 96 -8.95 1.31 -6.37
C SER A 96 -7.66 1.58 -7.17
N ILE A 97 -7.19 0.62 -7.98
CA ILE A 97 -6.08 0.79 -8.92
C ILE A 97 -6.44 1.85 -9.96
N LEU A 98 -7.62 1.76 -10.57
CA LEU A 98 -8.11 2.75 -11.52
C LEU A 98 -8.23 4.15 -10.89
N ASN A 99 -8.79 4.24 -9.69
CA ASN A 99 -8.94 5.48 -8.93
C ASN A 99 -7.58 6.09 -8.57
N THR A 100 -6.57 5.27 -8.32
CA THR A 100 -5.20 5.71 -8.06
C THR A 100 -4.58 6.37 -9.29
N MET A 101 -4.90 5.89 -10.49
CA MET A 101 -4.38 6.43 -11.76
C MET A 101 -5.22 7.57 -12.34
N ARG A 102 -6.47 7.71 -11.89
CA ARG A 102 -7.47 8.64 -12.46
C ARG A 102 -6.94 10.08 -12.49
N GLY A 103 -6.93 10.66 -13.69
CA GLY A 103 -6.45 12.03 -13.93
C GLY A 103 -4.93 12.22 -13.81
N ARG A 104 -4.17 11.14 -13.57
CA ARG A 104 -2.71 11.17 -13.40
C ARG A 104 -1.99 10.47 -14.54
N VAL A 105 -2.55 9.40 -15.08
CA VAL A 105 -2.00 8.68 -16.23
C VAL A 105 -2.81 9.01 -17.48
N ASN A 106 -2.14 9.42 -18.54
CA ASN A 106 -2.70 9.57 -19.87
C ASN A 106 -2.15 8.45 -20.77
N PHE A 107 -2.97 7.44 -21.03
CA PHE A 107 -2.58 6.26 -21.81
C PHE A 107 -2.35 6.58 -23.30
N ASP A 108 -3.14 7.50 -23.89
CA ASP A 108 -2.98 7.88 -25.30
C ASP A 108 -1.66 8.63 -25.57
N LYS A 109 -1.24 9.46 -24.62
CA LYS A 109 -0.03 10.30 -24.71
C LYS A 109 1.17 9.68 -24.01
N TYR A 110 1.02 8.54 -23.36
CA TYR A 110 2.05 7.91 -22.55
C TYR A 110 2.70 8.87 -21.53
N SER A 111 1.88 9.68 -20.86
CA SER A 111 2.36 10.67 -19.87
C SER A 111 1.77 10.44 -18.49
N VAL A 112 2.54 10.81 -17.46
CA VAL A 112 2.14 10.71 -16.06
C VAL A 112 2.34 12.06 -15.40
N VAL A 113 1.32 12.55 -14.71
CA VAL A 113 1.36 13.83 -13.98
C VAL A 113 0.90 13.60 -12.55
N LEU A 114 1.75 13.96 -11.60
CA LEU A 114 1.42 13.95 -10.18
C LEU A 114 1.32 15.39 -9.67
N GLY A 115 0.10 15.91 -9.64
CA GLY A 115 -0.16 17.31 -9.29
C GLY A 115 0.43 17.72 -7.93
N GLY A 116 0.33 16.84 -6.93
CA GLY A 116 0.80 17.11 -5.57
C GLY A 116 2.31 17.23 -5.38
N ILE A 117 3.11 16.92 -6.40
CA ILE A 117 4.59 17.08 -6.37
C ILE A 117 5.11 18.03 -7.44
N LYS A 118 4.25 18.52 -8.35
CA LYS A 118 4.63 19.26 -9.56
C LYS A 118 5.55 20.45 -9.26
N ASP A 119 5.22 21.22 -8.23
CA ASP A 119 5.97 22.43 -7.85
C ASP A 119 7.31 22.11 -7.17
N HIS A 120 7.55 20.84 -6.84
CA HIS A 120 8.76 20.36 -6.15
C HIS A 120 9.60 19.39 -6.98
N LEU A 121 9.20 19.10 -8.23
CA LEU A 121 9.91 18.13 -9.07
C LEU A 121 11.38 18.47 -9.27
N VAL A 122 11.69 19.77 -9.42
CA VAL A 122 13.08 20.23 -9.59
C VAL A 122 13.93 19.91 -8.36
N ASP A 123 13.37 20.06 -7.16
CA ASP A 123 14.07 19.76 -5.91
C ASP A 123 14.30 18.25 -5.76
N ILE A 124 13.28 17.45 -6.09
CA ILE A 124 13.36 15.98 -6.03
C ILE A 124 14.40 15.44 -7.04
N CYS A 125 14.38 15.92 -8.28
CA CYS A 125 15.31 15.49 -9.33
C CYS A 125 16.78 15.90 -9.06
N ARG A 126 17.01 16.89 -8.18
CA ARG A 126 18.36 17.31 -7.75
C ARG A 126 18.89 16.50 -6.57
N SER A 127 18.04 15.68 -5.94
CA SER A 127 18.45 14.83 -4.82
C SER A 127 19.50 13.80 -5.26
N ARG A 128 20.28 13.33 -4.28
CA ARG A 128 21.33 12.33 -4.50
C ARG A 128 20.96 10.95 -3.96
N ARG A 129 19.85 10.84 -3.25
CA ARG A 129 19.40 9.60 -2.63
C ARG A 129 17.92 9.71 -2.25
N LEU A 130 17.21 8.61 -2.43
CA LEU A 130 15.82 8.44 -2.00
C LEU A 130 15.79 7.52 -0.77
N ILE A 131 15.06 7.92 0.26
CA ILE A 131 14.88 7.12 1.48
C ILE A 131 13.39 6.90 1.70
N PHE A 132 12.92 5.67 1.52
CA PHE A 132 11.55 5.28 1.78
C PHE A 132 11.41 4.81 3.23
N ILE A 133 10.43 5.36 3.93
CA ILE A 133 10.21 5.12 5.36
C ILE A 133 8.74 4.75 5.58
N GLY A 134 8.51 3.60 6.20
CA GLY A 134 7.17 3.11 6.52
C GLY A 134 7.20 1.97 7.53
N CYS A 135 6.02 1.45 7.87
CA CYS A 135 5.85 0.32 8.79
C CYS A 135 5.00 -0.78 8.14
N GLY A 136 5.25 -2.04 8.49
CA GLY A 136 4.44 -3.19 8.09
C GLY A 136 4.23 -3.27 6.57
N THR A 137 2.99 -3.43 6.14
CA THR A 137 2.61 -3.47 4.71
C THR A 137 3.07 -2.23 3.92
N SER A 138 3.13 -1.04 4.55
CA SER A 138 3.63 0.17 3.88
C SER A 138 5.15 0.16 3.66
N TYR A 139 5.90 -0.54 4.50
CA TYR A 139 7.31 -0.81 4.27
C TYR A 139 7.50 -1.82 3.13
N ASN A 140 6.66 -2.85 3.07
CA ASN A 140 6.70 -3.82 1.97
C ASN A 140 6.43 -3.15 0.61
N SER A 141 5.51 -2.19 0.49
CA SER A 141 5.28 -1.51 -0.81
C SER A 141 6.50 -0.72 -1.30
N ALA A 142 7.32 -0.19 -0.39
CA ALA A 142 8.61 0.39 -0.73
C ALA A 142 9.63 -0.66 -1.20
N ILE A 143 9.67 -1.84 -0.57
CA ILE A 143 10.51 -2.96 -1.07
C ILE A 143 10.06 -3.37 -2.47
N ALA A 144 8.75 -3.48 -2.72
CA ALA A 144 8.19 -3.90 -4.00
C ALA A 144 8.62 -2.98 -5.16
N THR A 145 8.82 -1.69 -4.88
CA THR A 145 9.12 -0.67 -5.88
C THR A 145 10.57 -0.21 -5.88
N ARG A 146 11.38 -0.63 -4.90
CA ARG A 146 12.80 -0.26 -4.78
C ARG A 146 13.57 -0.49 -6.08
N GLN A 147 13.48 -1.68 -6.66
CA GLN A 147 14.23 -2.03 -7.87
C GLN A 147 13.83 -1.14 -9.06
N LEU A 148 12.53 -0.85 -9.22
CA LEU A 148 12.06 0.04 -10.28
C LEU A 148 12.52 1.47 -10.05
N MET A 149 12.52 1.92 -8.79
CA MET A 149 12.98 3.25 -8.44
C MET A 149 14.48 3.40 -8.74
N GLU A 150 15.31 2.42 -8.38
CA GLU A 150 16.74 2.37 -8.74
C GLU A 150 16.92 2.40 -10.27
N GLU A 151 16.14 1.60 -11.01
CA GLU A 151 16.18 1.51 -12.47
C GLU A 151 15.82 2.84 -13.15
N LEU A 152 14.70 3.46 -12.77
CA LEU A 152 14.16 4.64 -13.43
C LEU A 152 14.76 5.94 -12.93
N THR A 153 15.28 5.99 -11.70
CA THR A 153 15.89 7.22 -11.15
C THR A 153 17.40 7.23 -11.29
N GLU A 154 18.06 6.06 -11.29
CA GLU A 154 19.52 5.89 -11.15
C GLU A 154 20.09 6.46 -9.83
N LEU A 155 19.22 6.72 -8.85
CA LEU A 155 19.62 7.15 -7.52
C LEU A 155 19.78 5.95 -6.58
N PRO A 156 20.67 6.04 -5.57
CA PRO A 156 20.63 5.15 -4.42
C PRO A 156 19.25 5.19 -3.76
N VAL A 157 18.64 4.03 -3.56
CA VAL A 157 17.36 3.89 -2.87
C VAL A 157 17.56 3.09 -1.59
N MET A 158 17.20 3.72 -0.47
CA MET A 158 17.12 3.09 0.84
C MET A 158 15.66 2.85 1.21
N VAL A 159 15.39 1.73 1.87
CA VAL A 159 14.06 1.37 2.37
C VAL A 159 14.22 0.97 3.83
N GLU A 160 13.58 1.72 4.73
CA GLU A 160 13.81 1.67 6.17
C GLU A 160 12.50 1.46 6.93
N LEU A 161 12.53 0.58 7.93
CA LEU A 161 11.47 0.49 8.93
C LEU A 161 11.57 1.72 9.83
N ALA A 162 10.46 2.44 10.01
CA ALA A 162 10.49 3.74 10.69
C ALA A 162 11.03 3.66 12.14
N SER A 163 10.70 2.59 12.87
CA SER A 163 11.19 2.35 14.23
C SER A 163 12.72 2.19 14.29
N ASP A 164 13.29 1.27 13.50
CA ASP A 164 14.73 1.04 13.46
C ASP A 164 15.50 2.26 12.89
N PHE A 165 14.89 2.99 11.95
CA PHE A 165 15.43 4.23 11.43
C PHE A 165 15.67 5.28 12.54
N LEU A 166 14.72 5.40 13.46
CA LEU A 166 14.78 6.28 14.63
C LEU A 166 15.78 5.76 15.67
N ASP A 167 15.74 4.48 16.00
CA ASP A 167 16.60 3.85 17.01
C ASP A 167 18.08 4.01 16.69
N ARG A 168 18.45 3.81 15.42
CA ARG A 168 19.84 3.97 14.95
C ARG A 168 20.26 5.42 14.77
N ARG A 169 19.31 6.37 14.91
CA ARG A 169 19.50 7.79 14.56
C ARG A 169 20.14 7.92 13.17
N THR A 170 19.50 7.30 12.18
CA THR A 170 20.01 7.16 10.82
C THR A 170 20.49 8.51 10.22
N PRO A 171 21.70 8.58 9.64
CA PRO A 171 22.19 9.79 8.99
C PRO A 171 21.34 10.18 7.77
N VAL A 172 20.86 11.43 7.77
CA VAL A 172 20.17 12.05 6.63
C VAL A 172 20.78 13.42 6.34
N PHE A 173 20.77 13.78 5.06
CA PHE A 173 21.42 14.96 4.50
C PHE A 173 20.41 15.81 3.72
N ARG A 174 20.74 17.09 3.49
CA ARG A 174 19.84 18.05 2.83
C ARG A 174 19.56 17.74 1.36
N ASP A 175 20.41 16.95 0.73
CA ASP A 175 20.26 16.45 -0.64
C ASP A 175 19.62 15.05 -0.70
N ASP A 176 19.13 14.52 0.42
CA ASP A 176 18.22 13.37 0.43
C ASP A 176 16.78 13.83 0.17
N VAL A 177 15.98 12.94 -0.42
CA VAL A 177 14.52 13.02 -0.38
C VAL A 177 14.00 11.85 0.45
N CYS A 178 13.28 12.16 1.52
CA CYS A 178 12.61 11.17 2.36
C CYS A 178 11.15 11.02 1.93
N ILE A 179 10.75 9.81 1.59
CA ILE A 179 9.39 9.44 1.20
C ILE A 179 8.75 8.66 2.34
N PHE A 180 7.67 9.18 2.91
CA PHE A 180 6.96 8.56 4.02
C PHE A 180 5.67 7.92 3.53
N ILE A 181 5.52 6.61 3.74
CA ILE A 181 4.38 5.85 3.25
C ILE A 181 3.53 5.40 4.44
N SER A 182 2.26 5.81 4.45
CA SER A 182 1.30 5.42 5.48
C SER A 182 -0.12 5.53 4.95
N GLN A 183 -0.90 4.44 5.02
CA GLN A 183 -2.32 4.47 4.65
C GLN A 183 -3.07 5.54 5.47
N SER A 184 -2.95 5.49 6.79
CA SER A 184 -3.68 6.38 7.70
C SER A 184 -3.10 7.79 7.76
N GLY A 185 -1.79 7.94 7.51
CA GLY A 185 -1.07 9.18 7.74
C GLY A 185 -0.89 9.53 9.23
N GLU A 186 -1.19 8.58 10.14
CA GLU A 186 -1.13 8.76 11.59
C GLU A 186 -0.22 7.74 12.31
N THR A 187 0.48 6.88 11.56
CA THR A 187 1.40 5.88 12.14
C THR A 187 2.50 6.56 12.94
N ALA A 188 2.53 6.33 14.26
CA ALA A 188 3.38 7.05 15.21
C ALA A 188 4.87 7.08 14.84
N ASP A 189 5.49 5.92 14.59
CA ASP A 189 6.91 5.84 14.24
C ASP A 189 7.21 6.55 12.90
N THR A 190 6.31 6.44 11.92
CA THR A 190 6.45 7.14 10.63
C THR A 190 6.37 8.67 10.81
N LEU A 191 5.48 9.16 11.67
CA LEU A 191 5.39 10.58 12.00
C LEU A 191 6.61 11.08 12.77
N LEU A 192 7.13 10.29 13.70
CA LEU A 192 8.35 10.61 14.43
C LEU A 192 9.55 10.65 13.48
N ALA A 193 9.65 9.71 12.53
CA ALA A 193 10.68 9.71 11.50
C ALA A 193 10.55 10.92 10.56
N LEU A 194 9.33 11.35 10.22
CA LEU A 194 9.08 12.58 9.47
C LEU A 194 9.63 13.79 10.20
N ARG A 195 9.21 14.00 11.45
CA ARG A 195 9.65 15.14 12.27
C ARG A 195 11.17 15.14 12.47
N TYR A 196 11.77 13.97 12.59
CA TYR A 196 13.22 13.80 12.62
C TYR A 196 13.90 14.29 11.34
N CYS A 197 13.41 13.90 10.16
CA CYS A 197 13.94 14.36 8.88
C CYS A 197 13.73 15.87 8.66
N LEU A 198 12.55 16.39 9.00
CA LEU A 198 12.24 17.81 8.95
C LEU A 198 13.18 18.63 9.84
N SER A 199 13.49 18.16 11.07
CA SER A 199 14.43 18.83 11.99
C SER A 199 15.85 18.99 11.43
N ARG A 200 16.19 18.20 10.40
CA ARG A 200 17.49 18.21 9.71
C ARG A 200 17.45 18.94 8.37
N GLY A 201 16.30 19.49 8.00
CA GLY A 201 16.09 20.22 6.75
C GLY A 201 16.11 19.31 5.52
N VAL A 202 15.67 18.06 5.66
CA VAL A 202 15.57 17.10 4.56
C VAL A 202 14.23 17.26 3.85
N PHE A 203 14.25 17.27 2.52
CA PHE A 203 13.02 17.31 1.74
C PHE A 203 12.19 16.05 2.00
N SER A 204 10.89 16.23 2.24
CA SER A 204 10.00 15.19 2.77
C SER A 204 8.71 15.13 1.98
N LEU A 205 8.39 13.97 1.41
CA LEU A 205 7.22 13.69 0.59
C LEU A 205 6.34 12.66 1.28
N GLY A 206 5.03 12.90 1.35
CA GLY A 206 4.06 11.95 1.94
C GLY A 206 3.28 11.16 0.89
N ILE A 207 3.12 9.85 1.08
CA ILE A 207 2.20 9.00 0.32
C ILE A 207 1.14 8.47 1.29
N THR A 208 -0.09 8.98 1.15
CA THR A 208 -1.18 8.72 2.12
C THR A 208 -2.52 8.40 1.48
N ASN A 209 -3.38 7.70 2.22
CA ASN A 209 -4.78 7.48 1.82
C ASN A 209 -5.77 8.35 2.58
N THR A 210 -5.34 9.06 3.63
CA THR A 210 -6.19 9.94 4.41
C THR A 210 -5.88 11.40 4.12
N VAL A 211 -6.85 12.08 3.50
CA VAL A 211 -6.77 13.53 3.22
C VAL A 211 -6.73 14.30 4.54
N GLY A 212 -5.80 15.25 4.65
CA GLY A 212 -5.67 16.08 5.84
C GLY A 212 -5.09 15.38 7.06
N SER A 213 -4.59 14.14 6.92
CA SER A 213 -3.80 13.46 7.97
C SER A 213 -2.57 14.26 8.37
N THR A 214 -2.06 14.04 9.59
CA THR A 214 -0.86 14.68 10.13
C THR A 214 0.32 14.56 9.18
N LEU A 215 0.57 13.36 8.63
CA LEU A 215 1.64 13.14 7.67
C LEU A 215 1.47 13.99 6.41
N SER A 216 0.26 14.04 5.85
CA SER A 216 -0.02 14.83 4.63
C SER A 216 0.14 16.33 4.84
N ARG A 217 -0.11 16.83 6.06
CA ARG A 217 0.02 18.25 6.42
C ARG A 217 1.46 18.66 6.74
N GLU A 218 2.24 17.77 7.37
CA GLU A 218 3.60 18.08 7.82
C GLU A 218 4.66 17.87 6.72
N THR A 219 4.38 17.06 5.70
CA THR A 219 5.27 16.89 4.54
C THR A 219 5.26 18.10 3.61
N HIS A 220 6.37 18.34 2.89
CA HIS A 220 6.49 19.46 1.94
C HIS A 220 5.55 19.30 0.73
N CYS A 221 5.38 18.07 0.28
CA CYS A 221 4.51 17.71 -0.83
C CYS A 221 4.01 16.28 -0.64
N GLY A 222 3.06 15.83 -1.46
CA GLY A 222 2.53 14.48 -1.30
C GLY A 222 1.71 13.93 -2.45
N ILE A 223 1.47 12.63 -2.39
CA ILE A 223 0.67 11.86 -3.32
C ILE A 223 -0.44 11.19 -2.51
N HIS A 224 -1.67 11.66 -2.68
CA HIS A 224 -2.83 10.97 -2.15
C HIS A 224 -3.16 9.77 -3.03
N MET A 225 -3.16 8.57 -2.47
CA MET A 225 -3.34 7.34 -3.26
C MET A 225 -4.73 7.22 -3.85
N ASN A 226 -5.76 7.74 -3.17
CA ASN A 226 -7.15 7.69 -3.63
C ASN A 226 -7.65 6.24 -3.82
N ALA A 227 -7.32 5.35 -2.87
CA ALA A 227 -7.80 3.97 -2.87
C ALA A 227 -9.23 3.82 -2.29
N GLY A 228 -9.81 4.92 -1.79
CA GLY A 228 -10.99 4.92 -0.93
C GLY A 228 -10.67 4.45 0.49
N PRO A 229 -11.58 4.64 1.46
CA PRO A 229 -11.41 4.18 2.85
C PRO A 229 -11.07 2.69 2.92
N GLU A 230 -10.13 2.33 3.80
CA GLU A 230 -9.77 0.95 4.13
C GLU A 230 -10.10 0.75 5.62
N ILE A 231 -11.11 -0.08 5.89
CA ILE A 231 -11.69 -0.37 7.20
C ILE A 231 -11.12 -1.68 7.76
N GLY A 232 -10.80 -2.65 6.90
CA GLY A 232 -10.16 -3.90 7.30
C GLY A 232 -8.83 -3.65 8.01
N VAL A 233 -8.57 -4.41 9.08
CA VAL A 233 -7.34 -4.24 9.88
C VAL A 233 -6.08 -4.54 9.07
N ALA A 234 -6.13 -5.59 8.25
CA ALA A 234 -5.04 -6.00 7.39
C ALA A 234 -5.13 -5.27 6.04
N SER A 235 -4.13 -4.44 5.75
CA SER A 235 -4.11 -3.64 4.51
C SER A 235 -4.07 -4.51 3.25
N THR A 236 -4.85 -4.13 2.23
CA THR A 236 -4.99 -4.85 0.95
C THR A 236 -4.93 -3.88 -0.23
N LYS A 237 -6.01 -3.15 -0.52
CA LYS A 237 -6.08 -2.18 -1.61
C LYS A 237 -5.13 -1.01 -1.39
N ALA A 238 -4.85 -0.61 -0.15
CA ALA A 238 -3.85 0.41 0.09
C ALA A 238 -2.44 -0.07 -0.29
N TYR A 239 -2.06 -1.35 -0.09
CA TYR A 239 -0.76 -1.87 -0.54
C TYR A 239 -0.58 -1.77 -2.06
N THR A 240 -1.58 -2.22 -2.83
CA THR A 240 -1.49 -2.19 -4.30
C THR A 240 -1.56 -0.75 -4.82
N SER A 241 -2.40 0.11 -4.25
CA SER A 241 -2.40 1.55 -4.55
C SER A 241 -1.10 2.27 -4.18
N GLN A 242 -0.42 1.88 -3.09
CA GLN A 242 0.91 2.40 -2.74
C GLN A 242 1.93 2.08 -3.84
N ILE A 243 1.96 0.83 -4.31
CA ILE A 243 2.84 0.41 -5.41
C ILE A 243 2.54 1.23 -6.66
N ILE A 244 1.27 1.40 -7.04
CA ILE A 244 0.90 2.20 -8.21
C ILE A 244 1.31 3.67 -8.07
N ALA A 245 1.11 4.28 -6.90
CA ALA A 245 1.56 5.64 -6.63
C ALA A 245 3.09 5.78 -6.77
N LEU A 246 3.84 4.81 -6.27
CA LEU A 246 5.30 4.76 -6.35
C LEU A 246 5.81 4.48 -7.78
N VAL A 247 5.12 3.65 -8.54
CA VAL A 247 5.39 3.43 -9.98
C VAL A 247 5.18 4.73 -10.76
N MET A 248 4.04 5.40 -10.55
CA MET A 248 3.78 6.69 -11.17
C MET A 248 4.84 7.73 -10.78
N PHE A 249 5.29 7.72 -9.53
CA PHE A 249 6.38 8.59 -9.08
C PHE A 249 7.69 8.32 -9.83
N ALA A 250 8.09 7.06 -9.98
CA ALA A 250 9.27 6.68 -10.77
C ALA A 250 9.12 7.06 -12.27
N LEU A 251 7.91 6.96 -12.82
CA LEU A 251 7.57 7.42 -14.16
C LEU A 251 7.57 8.96 -14.27
N VAL A 252 7.35 9.73 -13.21
CA VAL A 252 7.54 11.19 -13.32
C VAL A 252 9.04 11.52 -13.31
N LEU A 253 9.83 10.88 -12.44
CA LEU A 253 11.26 11.17 -12.30
C LEU A 253 12.14 10.72 -13.47
N SER A 254 11.62 9.89 -14.38
CA SER A 254 12.33 9.41 -15.56
C SER A 254 11.92 10.10 -16.87
N GLU A 255 11.08 11.14 -16.82
CA GLU A 255 10.40 11.68 -18.02
C GLU A 255 11.36 12.24 -19.07
N ASP A 256 12.41 12.94 -18.64
CA ASP A 256 13.36 13.59 -19.54
C ASP A 256 14.43 12.62 -20.11
N ARG A 257 14.36 11.31 -19.81
CA ARG A 257 15.32 10.31 -20.29
C ARG A 257 14.86 9.60 -21.55
N ILE A 258 15.42 10.00 -22.69
CA ILE A 258 15.15 9.38 -24.01
C ILE A 258 15.43 7.87 -24.01
N SER A 259 16.50 7.42 -23.35
CA SER A 259 16.86 6.00 -23.26
C SER A 259 15.82 5.13 -22.54
N LEU A 260 14.97 5.73 -21.70
CA LEU A 260 13.93 5.03 -20.94
C LEU A 260 12.55 5.11 -21.59
N LEU A 261 12.41 5.76 -22.76
CA LEU A 261 11.10 5.97 -23.40
C LEU A 261 10.31 4.68 -23.59
N GLU A 262 10.93 3.65 -24.18
CA GLU A 262 10.26 2.37 -24.43
C GLU A 262 9.94 1.61 -23.15
N ARG A 263 10.81 1.70 -22.14
CA ARG A 263 10.56 1.12 -20.82
C ARG A 263 9.37 1.79 -20.13
N ARG A 264 9.29 3.11 -20.18
CA ARG A 264 8.15 3.88 -19.64
C ARG A 264 6.85 3.52 -20.34
N LYS A 265 6.85 3.46 -21.68
CA LYS A 265 5.67 3.08 -22.47
C LYS A 265 5.18 1.69 -22.07
N SER A 266 6.08 0.71 -22.01
CA SER A 266 5.75 -0.64 -21.58
C SER A 266 5.10 -0.65 -20.19
N ILE A 267 5.64 0.08 -19.22
CA ILE A 267 5.05 0.17 -17.87
C ILE A 267 3.65 0.82 -17.92
N ILE A 268 3.48 1.91 -18.68
CA ILE A 268 2.19 2.61 -18.82
C ILE A 268 1.14 1.71 -19.51
N ASP A 269 1.52 0.95 -20.53
CA ASP A 269 0.67 -0.07 -21.14
C ASP A 269 0.28 -1.15 -20.13
N GLY A 270 1.24 -1.60 -19.31
CA GLY A 270 1.00 -2.55 -18.24
C GLY A 270 0.02 -2.03 -17.18
N LEU A 271 0.12 -0.75 -16.81
CA LEU A 271 -0.80 -0.07 -15.91
C LEU A 271 -2.23 -0.01 -16.47
N CYS A 272 -2.38 0.21 -17.78
CA CYS A 272 -3.68 0.29 -18.46
C CYS A 272 -4.49 -1.01 -18.29
N HIS A 273 -3.84 -2.15 -18.49
CA HIS A 273 -4.49 -3.47 -18.46
C HIS A 273 -4.59 -4.06 -17.04
N LEU A 274 -3.94 -3.45 -16.05
CA LEU A 274 -3.81 -4.02 -14.72
C LEU A 274 -5.15 -4.28 -14.02
N PRO A 275 -6.16 -3.39 -14.06
CA PRO A 275 -7.47 -3.66 -13.45
C PRO A 275 -8.13 -4.93 -13.99
N ASP A 276 -8.11 -5.11 -15.31
CA ASP A 276 -8.70 -6.30 -15.97
C ASP A 276 -7.95 -7.58 -15.56
N ARG A 277 -6.62 -7.51 -15.47
CA ARG A 277 -5.81 -8.64 -14.98
C ARG A 277 -6.08 -8.98 -13.52
N VAL A 278 -6.42 -8.01 -12.69
CA VAL A 278 -6.87 -8.27 -11.31
C VAL A 278 -8.24 -8.96 -11.32
N HIS A 279 -9.18 -8.51 -12.15
CA HIS A 279 -10.48 -9.19 -12.31
C HIS A 279 -10.32 -10.65 -12.74
N GLU A 280 -9.42 -10.96 -13.67
CA GLU A 280 -9.12 -12.33 -14.11
C GLU A 280 -8.66 -13.23 -12.94
N ILE A 281 -7.90 -12.68 -11.99
CA ILE A 281 -7.44 -13.41 -10.80
C ILE A 281 -8.59 -13.61 -9.81
N LEU A 282 -9.34 -12.55 -9.52
CA LEU A 282 -10.46 -12.60 -8.57
C LEU A 282 -11.57 -13.55 -9.04
N ALA A 283 -11.77 -13.70 -10.36
CA ALA A 283 -12.71 -14.65 -10.94
C ALA A 283 -12.37 -16.13 -10.66
N LYS A 284 -11.12 -16.42 -10.26
CA LYS A 284 -10.64 -17.77 -9.91
C LYS A 284 -10.62 -18.03 -8.39
N GLU A 285 -11.41 -17.29 -7.60
CA GLU A 285 -11.48 -17.42 -6.14
C GLU A 285 -11.71 -18.89 -5.69
N GLU A 286 -12.54 -19.65 -6.43
CA GLU A 286 -12.82 -21.05 -6.11
C GLU A 286 -11.56 -21.93 -6.05
N GLU A 287 -10.57 -21.69 -6.91
CA GLU A 287 -9.29 -22.42 -6.89
C GLU A 287 -8.50 -22.10 -5.61
N ILE A 288 -8.50 -20.84 -5.18
CA ILE A 288 -7.86 -20.41 -3.93
C ILE A 288 -8.55 -21.04 -2.72
N ILE A 289 -9.89 -21.15 -2.73
CA ILE A 289 -10.63 -21.81 -1.65
C ILE A 289 -10.20 -23.28 -1.50
N GLN A 290 -9.91 -23.99 -2.59
CA GLN A 290 -9.40 -25.37 -2.50
C GLN A 290 -7.99 -25.42 -1.88
N LEU A 291 -7.08 -24.53 -2.32
CA LEU A 291 -5.75 -24.42 -1.73
C LEU A 291 -5.82 -24.05 -0.23
N ALA A 292 -6.74 -23.16 0.16
CA ALA A 292 -6.95 -22.75 1.54
C ALA A 292 -7.37 -23.92 2.44
N LYS A 293 -8.23 -24.82 1.95
CA LYS A 293 -8.64 -26.03 2.70
C LYS A 293 -7.46 -26.94 3.01
N GLU A 294 -6.51 -27.09 2.07
CA GLU A 294 -5.29 -27.87 2.29
C GLU A 294 -4.40 -27.25 3.37
N LEU A 295 -4.33 -25.91 3.42
CA LEU A 295 -3.47 -25.17 4.34
C LEU A 295 -4.09 -24.87 5.70
N THR A 296 -5.39 -25.15 5.90
CA THR A 296 -6.10 -24.82 7.14
C THR A 296 -5.46 -25.44 8.39
N LYS A 297 -4.83 -26.61 8.25
CA LYS A 297 -4.14 -27.32 9.34
C LYS A 297 -2.65 -26.99 9.45
N ALA A 298 -2.11 -26.15 8.57
CA ALA A 298 -0.70 -25.80 8.58
C ALA A 298 -0.36 -25.02 9.86
N LYS A 299 0.75 -25.40 10.50
CA LYS A 299 1.33 -24.66 11.63
C LYS A 299 2.34 -23.60 11.17
N SER A 300 3.02 -23.89 10.07
CA SER A 300 4.03 -23.02 9.48
C SER A 300 3.88 -23.03 7.96
N ILE A 301 4.10 -21.88 7.32
CA ILE A 301 4.14 -21.74 5.86
C ILE A 301 5.37 -20.91 5.48
N ILE A 302 6.18 -21.41 4.54
CA ILE A 302 7.30 -20.66 3.97
C ILE A 302 6.85 -20.07 2.63
N VAL A 303 6.99 -18.75 2.45
CA VAL A 303 6.66 -18.06 1.20
C VAL A 303 7.96 -17.64 0.50
N LEU A 304 8.15 -18.10 -0.73
CA LEU A 304 9.41 -17.98 -1.47
C LEU A 304 9.27 -17.12 -2.72
N GLY A 305 10.24 -16.23 -2.94
CA GLY A 305 10.32 -15.39 -4.14
C GLY A 305 11.64 -14.63 -4.21
N ARG A 306 11.83 -13.84 -5.26
CA ARG A 306 13.03 -13.00 -5.45
C ARG A 306 12.74 -11.83 -6.38
N GLY A 307 13.65 -10.86 -6.41
CA GLY A 307 13.51 -9.67 -7.25
C GLY A 307 12.25 -8.90 -6.88
N TYR A 308 11.44 -8.54 -7.87
CA TYR A 308 10.15 -7.87 -7.66
C TYR A 308 9.19 -8.65 -6.75
N ASN A 309 9.28 -9.99 -6.71
CA ASN A 309 8.44 -10.83 -5.87
C ASN A 309 8.99 -11.05 -4.46
N PHE A 310 10.13 -10.47 -4.08
CA PHE A 310 10.59 -10.58 -2.69
C PHE A 310 9.60 -9.89 -1.74
N SER A 311 9.12 -8.69 -2.09
CA SER A 311 8.07 -8.03 -1.32
C SER A 311 6.78 -8.83 -1.26
N THR A 312 6.36 -9.44 -2.37
CA THR A 312 5.18 -10.31 -2.42
C THR A 312 5.27 -11.43 -1.37
N CYS A 313 6.46 -11.96 -1.12
CA CYS A 313 6.66 -13.01 -0.13
C CYS A 313 6.57 -12.49 1.30
N LEU A 314 7.20 -11.34 1.57
CA LEU A 314 7.12 -10.69 2.88
C LEU A 314 5.68 -10.28 3.21
N GLU A 315 4.97 -9.71 2.25
CA GLU A 315 3.58 -9.26 2.40
C GLU A 315 2.63 -10.44 2.54
N GLY A 316 2.74 -11.47 1.70
CA GLY A 316 1.92 -12.68 1.82
C GLY A 316 2.12 -13.38 3.16
N ALA A 317 3.37 -13.50 3.62
CA ALA A 317 3.67 -14.02 4.95
C ALA A 317 3.10 -13.13 6.06
N LEU A 318 3.11 -11.80 5.91
CA LEU A 318 2.49 -10.88 6.85
C LEU A 318 0.97 -11.08 6.92
N LYS A 319 0.27 -11.13 5.78
CA LYS A 319 -1.19 -11.39 5.74
C LYS A 319 -1.56 -12.73 6.36
N LEU A 320 -0.80 -13.79 6.06
CA LEU A 320 -1.00 -15.11 6.67
C LEU A 320 -0.85 -15.02 8.20
N LYS A 321 0.18 -14.33 8.72
CA LYS A 321 0.36 -14.14 10.16
C LYS A 321 -0.79 -13.36 10.79
N GLU A 322 -1.15 -12.21 10.20
CA GLU A 322 -2.14 -11.27 10.75
C GLU A 322 -3.55 -11.89 10.83
N LEU A 323 -3.97 -12.64 9.81
CA LEU A 323 -5.33 -13.16 9.73
C LEU A 323 -5.47 -14.58 10.29
N THR A 324 -4.49 -15.45 10.02
CA THR A 324 -4.65 -16.90 10.21
C THR A 324 -3.94 -17.42 11.45
N TYR A 325 -3.10 -16.58 12.05
CA TYR A 325 -2.17 -16.90 13.15
C TYR A 325 -1.22 -18.09 12.85
N ILE A 326 -1.06 -18.43 11.57
CA ILE A 326 -0.05 -19.38 11.12
C ILE A 326 1.31 -18.69 11.18
N HIS A 327 2.34 -19.42 11.60
CA HIS A 327 3.70 -18.94 11.50
C HIS A 327 4.11 -18.90 10.02
N ALA A 328 3.98 -17.74 9.38
CA ALA A 328 4.38 -17.55 8.00
C ALA A 328 5.64 -16.69 7.90
N GLU A 329 6.60 -17.15 7.10
CA GLU A 329 7.88 -16.49 6.89
C GLU A 329 8.14 -16.30 5.40
N GLY A 330 8.48 -15.06 4.99
CA GLY A 330 8.85 -14.73 3.63
C GLY A 330 10.36 -14.82 3.46
N ILE A 331 10.84 -15.66 2.55
CA ILE A 331 12.27 -15.93 2.37
C ILE A 331 12.66 -15.69 0.91
N VAL A 332 13.76 -14.98 0.70
CA VAL A 332 14.31 -14.81 -0.64
C VAL A 332 14.90 -16.14 -1.14
N THR A 333 14.51 -16.58 -2.33
CA THR A 333 14.94 -17.90 -2.86
C THR A 333 16.46 -18.05 -2.98
N GLY A 334 17.19 -16.94 -3.17
CA GLY A 334 18.65 -16.94 -3.22
C GLY A 334 19.32 -17.36 -1.91
N GLU A 335 18.64 -17.21 -0.77
CA GLU A 335 19.19 -17.48 0.56
C GLU A 335 18.89 -18.91 1.06
N LEU A 336 18.12 -19.71 0.30
CA LEU A 336 17.70 -21.05 0.74
C LEU A 336 18.88 -21.92 1.19
N LYS A 337 19.96 -21.96 0.40
CA LYS A 337 21.17 -22.76 0.71
C LYS A 337 21.96 -22.27 1.91
N HIS A 338 21.68 -21.05 2.39
CA HIS A 338 22.41 -20.42 3.49
C HIS A 338 21.75 -20.68 4.85
N GLY A 339 20.83 -21.65 4.94
CA GLY A 339 20.22 -22.11 6.19
C GLY A 339 18.76 -22.56 6.02
N PRO A 340 17.88 -21.73 5.45
CA PRO A 340 16.43 -22.00 5.40
C PRO A 340 16.03 -23.32 4.73
N LEU A 341 16.81 -23.83 3.77
CA LEU A 341 16.53 -25.10 3.11
C LEU A 341 16.56 -26.29 4.08
N ALA A 342 17.22 -26.18 5.24
CA ALA A 342 17.21 -27.21 6.28
C ALA A 342 15.83 -27.42 6.91
N MET A 343 14.93 -26.44 6.79
CA MET A 343 13.56 -26.52 7.29
C MET A 343 12.61 -27.21 6.31
N VAL A 344 13.05 -27.53 5.09
CA VAL A 344 12.20 -28.10 4.04
C VAL A 344 12.22 -29.61 4.09
N ASP A 345 11.04 -30.19 4.22
CA ASP A 345 10.75 -31.63 4.09
C ASP A 345 9.40 -31.87 3.38
N ALA A 346 8.91 -33.11 3.41
CA ALA A 346 7.64 -33.50 2.80
C ALA A 346 6.38 -32.93 3.50
N GLU A 347 6.47 -32.53 4.77
CA GLU A 347 5.35 -31.97 5.54
C GLU A 347 5.31 -30.43 5.48
N THR A 348 6.46 -29.82 5.18
CA THR A 348 6.63 -28.38 5.09
C THR A 348 5.71 -27.76 4.04
N GLN A 349 4.85 -26.82 4.46
CA GLN A 349 4.03 -26.07 3.53
C GLN A 349 4.85 -24.92 2.94
N VAL A 350 5.01 -24.96 1.62
CA VAL A 350 5.75 -23.94 0.87
C VAL A 350 4.83 -23.33 -0.17
N ILE A 351 4.85 -22.01 -0.28
CA ILE A 351 4.26 -21.27 -1.39
C ILE A 351 5.40 -20.57 -2.12
N MET A 352 5.44 -20.66 -3.44
CA MET A 352 6.53 -20.10 -4.23
C MET A 352 6.00 -19.26 -5.39
N VAL A 353 6.42 -18.01 -5.44
CA VAL A 353 6.10 -17.07 -6.53
C VAL A 353 7.16 -17.22 -7.62
N LEU A 354 6.76 -17.82 -8.74
CA LEU A 354 7.60 -18.14 -9.89
C LEU A 354 7.01 -17.46 -11.15
N THR A 355 7.36 -16.19 -11.35
CA THR A 355 6.88 -15.41 -12.51
C THR A 355 7.96 -15.29 -13.59
N ARG A 356 7.52 -15.00 -14.82
CA ARG A 356 8.36 -14.73 -15.99
C ARG A 356 9.01 -13.36 -15.87
N ASP A 357 10.25 -13.35 -15.41
CA ASP A 357 11.12 -12.18 -15.42
C ASP A 357 12.57 -12.60 -15.74
N ARG A 358 13.50 -11.63 -15.72
CA ARG A 358 14.94 -11.89 -15.93
C ARG A 358 15.55 -12.87 -14.90
N LEU A 359 14.90 -13.11 -13.77
CA LEU A 359 15.34 -14.00 -12.69
C LEU A 359 14.67 -15.37 -12.74
N TYR A 360 13.77 -15.62 -13.70
CA TYR A 360 13.01 -16.86 -13.85
C TYR A 360 13.86 -18.12 -13.65
N GLN A 361 14.95 -18.28 -14.41
CA GLN A 361 15.79 -19.48 -14.34
C GLN A 361 16.39 -19.68 -12.94
N LYS A 362 16.71 -18.59 -12.23
CA LYS A 362 17.24 -18.68 -10.86
C LYS A 362 16.16 -19.08 -9.86
N THR A 363 14.93 -18.61 -10.06
CA THR A 363 13.77 -19.03 -9.25
C THR A 363 13.41 -20.49 -9.53
N LEU A 364 13.44 -20.93 -10.79
CA LEU A 364 13.22 -22.33 -11.18
C LEU A 364 14.26 -23.28 -10.55
N ASN A 365 15.53 -22.86 -10.49
CA ASN A 365 16.56 -23.64 -9.80
C ASN A 365 16.24 -23.81 -8.30
N ALA A 366 15.73 -22.75 -7.65
CA ALA A 366 15.30 -22.83 -6.25
C ALA A 366 14.10 -23.77 -6.07
N LEU A 367 13.18 -23.84 -7.04
CA LEU A 367 12.10 -24.84 -7.04
C LEU A 367 12.67 -26.25 -7.03
N HIS A 368 13.64 -26.55 -7.92
CA HIS A 368 14.30 -27.86 -7.92
C HIS A 368 15.01 -28.18 -6.59
N GLU A 369 15.61 -27.18 -5.94
CA GLU A 369 16.26 -27.35 -4.64
C GLU A 369 15.25 -27.72 -3.55
N VAL A 370 14.09 -27.04 -3.50
CA VAL A 370 12.99 -27.37 -2.59
C VAL A 370 12.46 -28.78 -2.87
N SER A 371 12.19 -29.10 -4.14
CA SER A 371 11.69 -30.43 -4.53
C SER A 371 12.70 -31.55 -4.25
N SER A 372 14.00 -31.29 -4.33
CA SER A 372 15.05 -32.27 -3.98
C SER A 372 15.03 -32.66 -2.50
N ARG A 373 14.44 -31.81 -1.65
CA ARG A 373 14.18 -32.04 -0.22
C ARG A 373 12.77 -32.57 0.05
N GLN A 374 12.09 -33.08 -0.99
CA GLN A 374 10.72 -33.60 -0.94
C GLN A 374 9.64 -32.53 -0.71
N GLY A 375 10.01 -31.24 -0.65
CA GLY A 375 9.06 -30.14 -0.53
C GLY A 375 8.10 -30.10 -1.73
N GLN A 376 6.81 -29.87 -1.45
CA GLN A 376 5.74 -29.83 -2.44
C GLN A 376 5.12 -28.43 -2.51
N PRO A 377 5.82 -27.45 -3.12
CA PRO A 377 5.38 -26.07 -3.10
C PRO A 377 4.12 -25.84 -3.93
N ILE A 378 3.24 -24.98 -3.41
CA ILE A 378 2.18 -24.34 -4.19
C ILE A 378 2.83 -23.25 -5.04
N LEU A 379 2.69 -23.33 -6.36
CA LEU A 379 3.28 -22.36 -7.29
C LEU A 379 2.29 -21.27 -7.66
N ILE A 380 2.66 -20.00 -7.48
CA ILE A 380 2.00 -18.86 -8.13
C ILE A 380 2.82 -18.55 -9.37
N CYS A 381 2.29 -18.81 -10.56
CA CYS A 381 3.06 -18.73 -11.82
C CYS A 381 2.25 -18.11 -12.96
N ASN A 382 2.93 -17.68 -14.02
CA ASN A 382 2.27 -17.06 -15.17
C ASN A 382 1.58 -18.08 -16.08
N GLU A 383 0.49 -17.65 -16.72
CA GLU A 383 -0.26 -18.44 -17.72
C GLU A 383 0.58 -18.92 -18.91
N SER A 384 1.65 -18.21 -19.25
CA SER A 384 2.59 -18.58 -20.30
C SER A 384 3.56 -19.71 -19.89
N ASP A 385 3.56 -20.15 -18.63
CA ASP A 385 4.52 -21.09 -18.10
C ASP A 385 3.99 -22.51 -17.89
N VAL A 386 3.75 -23.19 -19.03
CA VAL A 386 3.34 -24.60 -19.06
C VAL A 386 4.35 -25.51 -18.32
N HIS A 387 5.64 -25.18 -18.38
CA HIS A 387 6.67 -25.98 -17.70
C HIS A 387 6.53 -25.91 -16.17
N ALA A 388 6.26 -24.74 -15.59
CA ALA A 388 6.01 -24.65 -14.14
C ALA A 388 4.74 -25.41 -13.73
N THR A 389 3.67 -25.36 -14.52
CA THR A 389 2.44 -26.09 -14.23
C THR A 389 2.62 -27.60 -14.30
N ASP A 390 3.51 -28.10 -15.17
CA ASP A 390 3.85 -29.52 -15.25
C ASP A 390 4.67 -30.00 -14.04
N LEU A 391 5.48 -29.12 -13.45
CA LEU A 391 6.34 -29.42 -12.32
C LEU A 391 5.61 -29.49 -10.98
N SER A 392 4.50 -28.77 -10.81
CA SER A 392 3.68 -28.85 -9.60
C SER A 392 2.19 -28.87 -9.93
N ARG A 393 1.52 -29.93 -9.49
CA ARG A 393 0.06 -30.04 -9.55
C ARG A 393 -0.65 -29.05 -8.64
N ARG A 394 0.06 -28.46 -7.67
CA ARG A 394 -0.45 -27.42 -6.78
C ARG A 394 0.04 -26.09 -7.36
N ASN A 395 -0.73 -25.50 -8.26
CA ASN A 395 -0.40 -24.20 -8.83
C ASN A 395 -1.65 -23.30 -8.89
N PHE A 396 -1.40 -22.00 -8.93
CA PHE A 396 -2.38 -20.97 -9.19
C PHE A 396 -1.83 -20.06 -10.28
N VAL A 397 -2.54 -20.00 -11.39
CA VAL A 397 -2.09 -19.35 -12.62
C VAL A 397 -2.59 -17.91 -12.69
N ILE A 398 -1.65 -16.96 -12.71
CA ILE A 398 -1.92 -15.52 -12.85
C ILE A 398 -1.55 -15.01 -14.26
N PRO A 399 -2.21 -13.96 -14.76
CA PRO A 399 -1.85 -13.34 -16.02
C PRO A 399 -0.45 -12.71 -15.98
N GLU A 400 0.18 -12.62 -17.15
CA GLU A 400 1.48 -11.97 -17.34
C GLU A 400 1.32 -10.46 -17.55
N THR A 401 2.21 -9.68 -16.94
CA THR A 401 2.34 -8.24 -17.14
C THR A 401 3.80 -7.83 -17.12
N VAL A 402 4.08 -6.53 -17.20
CA VAL A 402 5.43 -5.99 -17.07
C VAL A 402 6.03 -6.39 -15.72
N ASP A 403 7.29 -6.83 -15.74
CA ASP A 403 8.00 -7.40 -14.60
C ASP A 403 7.87 -6.59 -13.29
N CYS A 404 7.96 -5.25 -13.35
CA CYS A 404 7.85 -4.38 -12.17
C CYS A 404 6.42 -4.22 -11.62
N LEU A 405 5.40 -4.63 -12.39
CA LEU A 405 3.98 -4.61 -11.99
C LEU A 405 3.47 -6.00 -11.58
N GLN A 406 4.20 -7.06 -11.92
CA GLN A 406 3.78 -8.44 -11.68
C GLN A 406 3.55 -8.74 -10.18
N SER A 407 4.25 -8.05 -9.28
CA SER A 407 4.07 -8.19 -7.82
C SER A 407 2.67 -7.78 -7.34
N ILE A 408 1.99 -6.87 -8.05
CA ILE A 408 0.61 -6.46 -7.77
C ILE A 408 -0.36 -7.61 -8.07
N LEU A 409 -0.11 -8.34 -9.15
CA LEU A 409 -0.91 -9.52 -9.51
C LEU A 409 -0.61 -10.70 -8.58
N ALA A 410 0.67 -10.91 -8.25
CA ALA A 410 1.10 -12.06 -7.46
C ALA A 410 0.72 -11.98 -5.97
N ILE A 411 0.40 -10.80 -5.43
CA ILE A 411 -0.03 -10.66 -4.03
C ILE A 411 -1.50 -11.01 -3.81
N ILE A 412 -2.36 -10.82 -4.81
CA ILE A 412 -3.82 -11.03 -4.68
C ILE A 412 -4.16 -12.48 -4.30
N PRO A 413 -3.57 -13.52 -4.92
CA PRO A 413 -3.78 -14.91 -4.49
C PRO A 413 -3.43 -15.13 -3.02
N LEU A 414 -2.39 -14.48 -2.51
CA LEU A 414 -1.95 -14.62 -1.12
C LEU A 414 -2.88 -13.88 -0.15
N GLN A 415 -3.44 -12.74 -0.54
CA GLN A 415 -4.48 -12.05 0.22
C GLN A 415 -5.74 -12.91 0.34
N LEU A 416 -6.24 -13.44 -0.78
CA LEU A 416 -7.40 -14.35 -0.81
C LEU A 416 -7.12 -15.62 -0.01
N LEU A 417 -5.92 -16.20 -0.14
CA LEU A 417 -5.54 -17.39 0.59
C LEU A 417 -5.55 -17.16 2.10
N ALA A 418 -4.97 -16.05 2.57
CA ALA A 418 -4.98 -15.69 3.98
C ALA A 418 -6.42 -15.45 4.48
N PHE A 419 -7.24 -14.74 3.71
CA PHE A 419 -8.66 -14.52 4.02
C PHE A 419 -9.43 -15.84 4.16
N HIS A 420 -9.38 -16.71 3.15
CA HIS A 420 -10.14 -17.97 3.18
C HIS A 420 -9.62 -18.94 4.24
N ILE A 421 -8.32 -19.02 4.51
CA ILE A 421 -7.81 -19.82 5.62
C ILE A 421 -8.39 -19.31 6.94
N ALA A 422 -8.42 -18.00 7.16
CA ALA A 422 -8.96 -17.42 8.40
C ALA A 422 -10.46 -17.68 8.56
N VAL A 423 -11.25 -17.52 7.47
CA VAL A 423 -12.68 -17.87 7.45
C VAL A 423 -12.90 -19.36 7.73
N LEU A 424 -12.14 -20.25 7.09
CA LEU A 424 -12.24 -21.70 7.31
C LEU A 424 -11.86 -22.12 8.74
N LYS A 425 -11.00 -21.34 9.42
CA LYS A 425 -10.66 -21.52 10.84
C LYS A 425 -11.69 -20.89 11.80
N GLY A 426 -12.68 -20.15 11.28
CA GLY A 426 -13.65 -19.41 12.10
C GLY A 426 -13.02 -18.24 12.87
N LEU A 427 -11.94 -17.66 12.35
CA LEU A 427 -11.28 -16.50 12.94
C LEU A 427 -11.98 -15.21 12.51
N ASP A 428 -11.81 -14.16 13.31
CA ASP A 428 -12.38 -12.84 13.06
C ASP A 428 -11.53 -12.10 12.02
N VAL A 429 -12.06 -11.91 10.81
CA VAL A 429 -11.42 -11.18 9.70
C VAL A 429 -12.03 -9.79 9.51
N ARG A 430 -12.35 -9.14 10.62
CA ARG A 430 -12.97 -7.80 10.68
C ARG A 430 -12.22 -6.73 9.92
#